data_AF-A0A660NKG6-F1
#
_entry.id   AF-A0A660NKG6-F1
#
_cell.length_a   1.000
_cell.length_b   1.000
_cell.length_c   1.000
_cell.angle_alpha   90.00
_cell.angle_beta   90.00
_cell.angle_gamma   90.00
#
_symmetry.space_group_name_H-M   'P 1'
#
loop_
_entity.id
_entity.type
_entity.pdbx_description
1 polymer ?
#
loop_
_entity_poly.entity_id
_entity_poly.type
_entity_poly.pdbx_seq_one_letter_code
_entity_poly.pdbx_strand_id
1 'polypeptide(L)'
;MNASDEPDNRSNPPPGEPLAERTPGGDAGHVTDAGHIPDASPVPGAVHASPCPGGEPPPHPSHDQNFKNLILAYPREALAFFLPEEGFTLDGSFTVRPLRQELPKRRLGDRFFEMDTPLRVSWPGGEREDMVVLFEEESVPSRFSPLRLLHYTTGLALAEKIERAAVVVIFLRRGRIRSEFCLQADSDWTVRFRFRTVELPRLKAADFAAHPNVVARILSVCMGYPSDPLSRVRVYAHAVNGLLELEPDPEKQNLFEGFIASYLHLGDDEFRLYQQLYPSEKTHMAGLVEHLRENLTKELEPMLRQQLIPGLKQELRQELRPALMQELRPALMQELRPALMQEGAQQGVARMLADMLAERFGPLDDETSKRLAGASQEELRHWSLRLLTAQSLEEVFRLQ
;
A
#
# COMPACT_ATOMS: atom_id res chain seq x y z
N MET A 1 -14.21 -67.09 -40.25
CA MET A 1 -15.55 -67.29 -40.86
C MET A 1 -16.44 -66.25 -40.20
N ASN A 2 -16.50 -65.04 -40.76
CA ASN A 2 -17.54 -64.55 -41.70
C ASN A 2 -18.94 -64.54 -41.06
N ALA A 3 -19.79 -63.52 -41.16
CA ALA A 3 -19.75 -62.16 -41.71
C ALA A 3 -21.17 -61.57 -41.52
N SER A 4 -21.28 -60.26 -41.27
CA SER A 4 -22.34 -59.32 -41.72
C SER A 4 -23.80 -59.53 -41.23
N ASP A 5 -24.68 -58.53 -41.07
CA ASP A 5 -24.92 -57.29 -41.84
C ASP A 5 -25.44 -56.11 -40.97
N GLU A 6 -25.00 -54.90 -41.31
CA GLU A 6 -25.78 -53.63 -41.36
C GLU A 6 -25.99 -53.34 -42.88
N PRO A 7 -26.95 -52.51 -43.41
CA PRO A 7 -27.03 -51.07 -43.07
C PRO A 7 -28.37 -50.32 -43.40
N ASP A 8 -28.27 -48.98 -43.39
CA ASP A 8 -29.00 -47.89 -44.11
C ASP A 8 -29.82 -46.93 -43.23
N ASN A 9 -29.45 -45.65 -43.02
CA ASN A 9 -29.02 -44.53 -43.89
C ASN A 9 -30.18 -43.76 -44.54
N ARG A 10 -30.23 -42.44 -44.25
CA ARG A 10 -30.61 -41.30 -45.11
C ARG A 10 -30.79 -40.06 -44.20
N SER A 11 -30.44 -38.82 -44.52
CA SER A 11 -29.53 -38.17 -45.47
C SER A 11 -29.72 -36.66 -45.18
N ASN A 12 -28.63 -35.93 -44.89
CA ASN A 12 -28.56 -34.46 -45.04
C ASN A 12 -28.57 -34.11 -46.56
N PRO A 13 -28.80 -32.86 -47.06
CA PRO A 13 -27.88 -31.72 -46.81
C PRO A 13 -28.55 -30.28 -47.02
N PRO A 14 -27.86 -29.13 -47.32
CA PRO A 14 -28.06 -27.79 -46.71
C PRO A 14 -28.27 -26.67 -47.80
N PRO A 15 -27.63 -25.46 -47.78
CA PRO A 15 -27.74 -24.24 -46.95
C PRO A 15 -28.30 -23.00 -47.72
N GLY A 16 -28.45 -21.84 -47.08
CA GLY A 16 -28.69 -20.56 -47.79
C GLY A 16 -28.66 -19.29 -46.93
N GLU A 17 -27.59 -18.50 -47.06
CA GLU A 17 -27.55 -17.03 -46.96
C GLU A 17 -27.30 -16.47 -48.39
N PRO A 18 -27.33 -15.15 -48.71
CA PRO A 18 -27.68 -13.95 -47.93
C PRO A 18 -28.72 -13.05 -48.66
N LEU A 19 -29.16 -11.93 -48.08
CA LEU A 19 -29.62 -10.75 -48.86
C LEU A 19 -29.53 -9.46 -48.03
N ALA A 20 -29.10 -8.41 -48.72
CA ALA A 20 -28.61 -7.13 -48.21
C ALA A 20 -29.67 -6.02 -48.15
N GLU A 21 -29.27 -4.93 -47.50
CA GLU A 21 -29.70 -3.53 -47.67
C GLU A 21 -31.16 -3.13 -47.36
N ARG A 22 -31.29 -2.19 -46.41
CA ARG A 22 -31.87 -0.84 -46.64
C ARG A 22 -31.85 0.01 -45.36
N THR A 23 -30.97 1.01 -45.33
CA THR A 23 -31.25 2.33 -44.74
C THR A 23 -32.12 3.13 -45.71
N PRO A 24 -32.97 4.06 -45.22
CA PRO A 24 -32.59 5.48 -45.12
C PRO A 24 -33.04 6.13 -43.79
N GLY A 25 -32.31 7.12 -43.26
CA GLY A 25 -32.65 8.55 -43.40
C GLY A 25 -33.92 8.89 -42.61
N GLY A 26 -33.89 9.47 -41.41
CA GLY A 26 -33.35 10.79 -41.08
C GLY A 26 -34.55 11.75 -40.94
N ASP A 27 -34.90 12.19 -39.72
CA ASP A 27 -35.55 13.49 -39.56
C ASP A 27 -35.43 14.04 -38.13
N ALA A 28 -35.37 15.37 -38.09
CA ALA A 28 -35.08 16.21 -36.94
C ALA A 28 -36.34 16.56 -36.12
N GLY A 29 -36.11 17.04 -34.89
CA GLY A 29 -37.05 17.87 -34.14
C GLY A 29 -37.79 17.16 -33.01
N HIS A 30 -37.41 17.41 -31.75
CA HIS A 30 -38.05 18.47 -30.97
C HIS A 30 -37.45 18.56 -29.56
N VAL A 31 -37.09 19.79 -29.20
CA VAL A 31 -36.74 20.26 -27.87
C VAL A 31 -38.00 20.38 -27.02
N THR A 32 -37.94 19.90 -25.76
CA THR A 32 -38.62 20.46 -24.56
C THR A 32 -37.85 19.95 -23.34
N ASP A 33 -36.97 20.78 -22.77
CA ASP A 33 -37.22 21.60 -21.57
C ASP A 33 -36.95 20.82 -20.27
N ALA A 34 -35.68 20.81 -19.88
CA ALA A 34 -35.21 20.28 -18.59
C ALA A 34 -35.03 21.46 -17.63
N GLY A 35 -35.80 21.42 -16.54
CA GLY A 35 -35.81 22.41 -15.48
C GLY A 35 -34.43 22.68 -14.88
N HIS A 36 -34.20 23.98 -14.70
CA HIS A 36 -33.11 24.63 -14.02
C HIS A 36 -32.86 24.06 -12.61
N ILE A 37 -31.68 23.46 -12.37
CA ILE A 37 -31.17 23.13 -11.04
C ILE A 37 -30.24 24.28 -10.62
N PRO A 38 -30.44 24.90 -9.43
CA PRO A 38 -29.65 26.06 -9.04
C PRO A 38 -28.22 25.68 -8.64
N ASP A 39 -27.33 26.58 -9.05
CA ASP A 39 -25.89 26.65 -8.86
C ASP A 39 -25.47 26.41 -7.39
N ALA A 40 -24.75 25.31 -7.14
CA ALA A 40 -24.11 25.05 -5.85
C ALA A 40 -22.65 25.53 -5.93
N SER A 41 -22.39 26.67 -5.30
CA SER A 41 -21.04 27.23 -5.14
C SER A 41 -20.07 26.20 -4.50
N PRO A 42 -18.79 26.19 -4.89
CA PRO A 42 -17.83 25.18 -4.45
C PRO A 42 -17.40 25.40 -3.00
N VAL A 43 -17.40 24.32 -2.21
CA VAL A 43 -16.75 24.27 -0.89
C VAL A 43 -15.23 24.26 -1.08
N PRO A 44 -14.45 25.23 -0.55
CA PRO A 44 -13.00 25.19 -0.63
C PRO A 44 -12.45 24.32 0.51
N GLY A 45 -11.73 23.24 0.20
CA GLY A 45 -11.00 22.50 1.23
C GLY A 45 -10.62 21.03 1.00
N ALA A 46 -10.86 20.43 -0.17
CA ALA A 46 -10.31 19.11 -0.48
C ALA A 46 -9.02 19.26 -1.30
N VAL A 47 -7.88 19.28 -0.61
CA VAL A 47 -6.58 19.14 -1.26
C VAL A 47 -6.50 17.70 -1.78
N HIS A 48 -6.84 17.51 -3.06
CA HIS A 48 -6.49 16.31 -3.80
C HIS A 48 -4.97 16.20 -3.83
N ALA A 49 -4.42 15.33 -2.98
CA ALA A 49 -3.07 14.84 -3.16
C ALA A 49 -3.06 13.99 -4.43
N SER A 50 -2.57 14.56 -5.52
CA SER A 50 -2.18 13.78 -6.70
C SER A 50 -1.07 12.81 -6.27
N PRO A 51 -1.11 11.52 -6.67
CA PRO A 51 -0.01 10.62 -6.38
C PRO A 51 1.20 11.06 -7.21
N CYS A 52 2.30 11.39 -6.53
CA CYS A 52 3.60 11.52 -7.17
C CYS A 52 3.93 10.22 -7.95
N PRO A 53 4.31 10.29 -9.23
CA PRO A 53 4.72 9.10 -9.96
C PRO A 53 6.10 8.69 -9.47
N GLY A 54 6.19 7.57 -8.72
CA GLY A 54 7.48 6.99 -8.32
C GLY A 54 7.56 6.36 -6.94
N GLY A 55 6.49 6.40 -6.13
CA GLY A 55 6.43 5.59 -4.90
C GLY A 55 6.03 4.17 -5.24
N GLU A 56 6.92 3.18 -5.04
CA GLU A 56 6.50 1.78 -4.99
C GLU A 56 5.35 1.64 -3.97
N PRO A 57 4.27 0.92 -4.30
CA PRO A 57 3.21 0.65 -3.35
C PRO A 57 3.81 -0.07 -2.13
N PRO A 58 3.26 0.15 -0.91
CA PRO A 58 3.73 -0.53 0.28
C PRO A 58 3.74 -2.05 0.04
N PRO A 59 4.72 -2.79 0.59
CA PRO A 59 4.87 -4.22 0.30
C PRO A 59 3.58 -4.94 0.69
N HIS A 60 2.86 -5.44 -0.31
CA HIS A 60 1.73 -6.34 -0.08
C HIS A 60 2.26 -7.58 0.65
N PRO A 61 1.62 -8.05 1.74
CA PRO A 61 1.99 -9.33 2.34
C PRO A 61 1.95 -10.41 1.25
N SER A 62 2.95 -11.30 1.25
CA SER A 62 2.99 -12.41 0.30
C SER A 62 1.69 -13.23 0.39
N HIS A 63 1.21 -13.76 -0.74
CA HIS A 63 0.02 -14.62 -0.79
C HIS A 63 0.07 -15.71 0.29
N ASP A 64 1.23 -16.33 0.39
CA ASP A 64 1.62 -17.27 1.43
C ASP A 64 1.32 -16.78 2.87
N GLN A 65 1.81 -15.59 3.27
CA GLN A 65 1.56 -15.07 4.62
C GLN A 65 0.07 -14.83 4.91
N ASN A 66 -0.67 -14.39 3.90
CA ASN A 66 -2.12 -14.19 4.01
C ASN A 66 -2.85 -15.52 4.27
N PHE A 67 -2.50 -16.58 3.55
CA PHE A 67 -3.09 -17.92 3.73
C PHE A 67 -2.66 -18.56 5.05
N LYS A 68 -1.40 -18.43 5.45
CA LYS A 68 -0.90 -18.85 6.76
C LYS A 68 -1.71 -18.23 7.89
N ASN A 69 -1.88 -16.90 7.87
CA ASN A 69 -2.65 -16.19 8.89
C ASN A 69 -4.10 -16.67 8.94
N LEU A 70 -4.73 -16.91 7.78
CA LEU A 70 -6.11 -17.39 7.71
C LEU A 70 -6.27 -18.79 8.30
N ILE A 71 -5.41 -19.74 7.92
CA ILE A 71 -5.49 -21.13 8.38
C ILE A 71 -5.16 -21.22 9.88
N LEU A 72 -4.20 -20.44 10.37
CA LEU A 72 -3.85 -20.43 11.79
C LEU A 72 -4.91 -19.74 12.66
N ALA A 73 -5.60 -18.73 12.14
CA ALA A 73 -6.71 -18.08 12.85
C ALA A 73 -7.96 -18.97 12.91
N TYR A 74 -8.22 -19.74 11.86
CA TYR A 74 -9.42 -20.58 11.70
C TYR A 74 -9.09 -22.02 11.30
N PRO A 75 -8.34 -22.77 12.13
CA PRO A 75 -7.84 -24.07 11.73
C PRO A 75 -8.96 -25.11 11.55
N ARG A 76 -10.04 -25.02 12.32
CA ARG A 76 -11.17 -25.97 12.23
C ARG A 76 -11.99 -25.73 10.97
N GLU A 77 -12.25 -24.47 10.67
CA GLU A 77 -12.94 -23.98 9.50
C GLU A 77 -12.14 -24.29 8.23
N ALA A 78 -10.82 -24.10 8.26
CA ALA A 78 -9.93 -24.47 7.17
C ALA A 78 -9.98 -25.98 6.90
N LEU A 79 -9.89 -26.82 7.95
CA LEU A 79 -10.02 -28.28 7.82
C LEU A 79 -11.36 -28.69 7.22
N ALA A 80 -12.47 -28.14 7.72
CA ALA A 80 -13.81 -28.44 7.21
C ALA A 80 -14.01 -28.02 5.74
N PHE A 81 -13.42 -26.88 5.35
CA PHE A 81 -13.53 -26.37 3.98
C PHE A 81 -12.63 -27.14 3.00
N PHE A 82 -11.37 -27.35 3.38
CA PHE A 82 -10.38 -27.90 2.49
C PHE A 82 -10.31 -29.43 2.50
N LEU A 83 -10.84 -30.14 3.51
CA LEU A 83 -10.85 -31.61 3.60
C LEU A 83 -12.25 -32.17 3.96
N PRO A 84 -13.31 -31.87 3.17
CA PRO A 84 -14.67 -32.33 3.45
C PRO A 84 -14.80 -33.87 3.53
N GLU A 85 -13.98 -34.63 2.81
CA GLU A 85 -13.94 -36.10 2.80
C GLU A 85 -13.45 -36.71 4.12
N GLU A 86 -12.65 -35.98 4.88
CA GLU A 86 -12.18 -36.42 6.20
C GLU A 86 -13.28 -36.26 7.26
N GLY A 87 -14.37 -35.57 6.93
CA GLY A 87 -15.53 -35.40 7.81
C GLY A 87 -15.29 -34.40 8.95
N PHE A 88 -14.38 -33.43 8.77
CA PHE A 88 -14.23 -32.34 9.73
C PHE A 88 -15.49 -31.46 9.74
N THR A 89 -16.07 -31.28 10.92
CA THR A 89 -17.22 -30.38 11.14
C THR A 89 -16.82 -29.20 12.02
N LEU A 90 -17.56 -28.09 11.92
CA LEU A 90 -17.28 -26.87 12.69
C LEU A 90 -17.42 -27.12 14.20
N ASP A 91 -18.36 -27.97 14.59
CA ASP A 91 -18.71 -28.37 15.95
C ASP A 91 -18.03 -29.68 16.41
N GLY A 92 -17.17 -30.29 15.58
CA GLY A 92 -16.61 -31.62 15.82
C GLY A 92 -15.70 -31.72 17.05
N SER A 93 -15.71 -32.85 17.75
CA SER A 93 -14.85 -33.05 18.93
C SER A 93 -13.43 -33.44 18.53
N PHE A 94 -12.62 -32.45 18.16
CA PHE A 94 -11.18 -32.58 17.88
C PHE A 94 -10.41 -31.34 18.31
N THR A 95 -9.14 -31.48 18.61
CA THR A 95 -8.22 -30.37 18.88
C THR A 95 -7.26 -30.20 17.72
N VAL A 96 -6.87 -28.96 17.44
CA VAL A 96 -5.90 -28.63 16.39
C VAL A 96 -4.74 -27.88 17.02
N ARG A 97 -3.52 -28.34 16.77
CA ARG A 97 -2.30 -27.63 17.17
C ARG A 97 -1.39 -27.38 15.97
N PRO A 98 -0.86 -26.16 15.78
CA PRO A 98 0.19 -25.92 14.81
C PRO A 98 1.45 -26.73 15.13
N LEU A 99 2.13 -27.22 14.10
CA LEU A 99 3.43 -27.87 14.19
C LEU A 99 4.54 -26.91 13.76
N ARG A 100 5.79 -27.25 14.09
CA ARG A 100 6.94 -26.48 13.61
C ARG A 100 7.02 -26.58 12.09
N GLN A 101 7.12 -25.44 11.43
CA GLN A 101 7.27 -25.36 9.96
C GLN A 101 8.62 -25.94 9.51
N GLU A 102 9.68 -25.75 10.30
CA GLU A 102 11.00 -26.32 10.03
C GLU A 102 11.20 -27.69 10.69
N LEU A 103 11.59 -28.69 9.88
CA LEU A 103 12.11 -29.96 10.41
C LEU A 103 13.53 -29.75 10.98
N PRO A 104 13.87 -30.38 12.12
CA PRO A 104 15.22 -30.30 12.68
C PRO A 104 16.27 -30.71 11.65
N LYS A 105 17.25 -29.83 11.40
CA LYS A 105 18.35 -30.07 10.46
C LYS A 105 19.15 -31.30 10.88
N ARG A 106 19.49 -32.16 9.92
CA ARG A 106 20.56 -33.16 10.10
C ARG A 106 21.95 -32.55 9.87
N ARG A 107 22.08 -31.45 9.11
CA ARG A 107 23.32 -30.65 8.95
C ARG A 107 23.01 -29.14 8.80
N LEU A 108 23.90 -28.28 9.31
CA LEU A 108 23.72 -26.81 9.29
C LEU A 108 23.50 -26.20 7.88
N GLY A 109 24.03 -26.83 6.83
CA GLY A 109 24.01 -26.33 5.45
C GLY A 109 22.79 -26.73 4.60
N ASP A 110 21.83 -27.48 5.16
CA ASP A 110 20.61 -27.84 4.44
C ASP A 110 19.74 -26.58 4.25
N ARG A 111 19.24 -26.36 3.02
CA ARG A 111 18.30 -25.26 2.73
C ARG A 111 17.06 -25.42 3.63
N PHE A 112 16.56 -24.30 4.15
CA PHE A 112 15.30 -24.29 4.88
C PHE A 112 14.18 -24.81 3.97
N PHE A 113 13.38 -25.71 4.52
CA PHE A 113 12.13 -26.15 3.93
C PHE A 113 11.04 -25.71 4.91
N GLU A 114 10.37 -24.61 4.56
CA GLU A 114 9.17 -24.16 5.25
C GLU A 114 7.99 -24.66 4.44
N MET A 115 7.16 -25.46 5.07
CA MET A 115 5.85 -25.78 4.55
C MET A 115 4.85 -24.88 5.25
N ASP A 116 3.82 -24.42 4.54
CA ASP A 116 3.16 -23.19 4.97
C ASP A 116 2.44 -23.34 6.29
N THR A 117 1.62 -24.38 6.45
CA THR A 117 0.88 -24.58 7.70
C THR A 117 0.67 -26.06 8.01
N PRO A 118 1.62 -26.71 8.72
CA PRO A 118 1.42 -28.05 9.25
C PRO A 118 0.61 -27.98 10.55
N LEU A 119 -0.46 -28.77 10.63
CA LEU A 119 -1.34 -28.89 11.78
C LEU A 119 -1.37 -30.34 12.24
N ARG A 120 -1.44 -30.57 13.55
CA ARG A 120 -1.84 -31.87 14.10
C ARG A 120 -3.25 -31.78 14.62
N VAL A 121 -4.05 -32.75 14.22
CA VAL A 121 -5.42 -32.94 14.66
C VAL A 121 -5.47 -34.16 15.58
N SER A 122 -6.08 -34.00 16.75
CA SER A 122 -6.20 -35.05 17.75
C SER A 122 -7.64 -35.21 18.21
N TRP A 123 -8.07 -36.44 18.44
CA TRP A 123 -9.43 -36.76 18.91
C TRP A 123 -9.39 -37.18 20.39
N PRO A 124 -9.95 -36.38 21.31
CA PRO A 124 -9.84 -36.65 22.76
C PRO A 124 -10.40 -38.01 23.19
N GLY A 125 -11.42 -38.51 22.49
CA GLY A 125 -12.06 -39.79 22.79
C GLY A 125 -11.34 -41.02 22.25
N GLY A 126 -10.23 -40.85 21.50
CA GLY A 126 -9.54 -41.96 20.82
C GLY A 126 -10.37 -42.60 19.71
N GLU A 127 -11.51 -42.01 19.34
CA GLU A 127 -12.42 -42.49 18.29
C GLU A 127 -11.74 -42.57 16.92
N ARG A 128 -10.72 -41.71 16.73
CA ARG A 128 -9.83 -41.72 15.58
C ARG A 128 -8.40 -41.51 16.04
N GLU A 129 -7.48 -42.14 15.32
CA GLU A 129 -6.05 -41.86 15.44
C GLU A 129 -5.74 -40.43 15.04
N ASP A 130 -4.80 -39.82 15.76
CA ASP A 130 -4.24 -38.51 15.45
C ASP A 130 -3.74 -38.44 14.00
N MET A 131 -3.84 -37.24 13.43
CA MET A 131 -3.52 -37.01 12.03
C MET A 131 -2.73 -35.71 11.87
N VAL A 132 -1.83 -35.70 10.90
CA VAL A 132 -1.18 -34.47 10.45
C VAL A 132 -1.88 -33.96 9.19
N VAL A 133 -2.28 -32.70 9.18
CA VAL A 133 -2.78 -32.02 7.99
C VAL A 133 -1.79 -30.96 7.57
N LEU A 134 -1.50 -30.93 6.28
CA LEU A 134 -0.47 -30.10 5.68
C LEU A 134 -1.13 -29.20 4.64
N PHE A 135 -1.00 -27.88 4.80
CA PHE A 135 -1.42 -26.90 3.81
C PHE A 135 -0.21 -26.29 3.11
N GLU A 136 -0.28 -26.21 1.79
CA GLU A 136 0.67 -25.53 0.89
C GLU A 136 -0.11 -24.55 0.01
N GLU A 137 0.29 -23.28 -0.05
CA GLU A 137 -0.22 -22.31 -1.02
C GLU A 137 0.70 -22.27 -2.24
N GLU A 138 0.13 -22.36 -3.44
CA GLU A 138 0.91 -22.24 -4.67
C GLU A 138 0.24 -21.31 -5.68
N SER A 139 0.90 -20.18 -5.89
CA SER A 139 0.52 -19.18 -6.89
C SER A 139 1.08 -19.50 -8.29
N VAL A 140 2.15 -20.31 -8.41
CA VAL A 140 2.82 -20.63 -9.67
C VAL A 140 2.97 -22.15 -9.83
N PRO A 141 2.00 -22.85 -10.46
CA PRO A 141 2.00 -24.31 -10.57
C PRO A 141 3.26 -24.95 -11.17
N SER A 142 4.02 -24.21 -11.99
CA SER A 142 5.27 -24.70 -12.59
C SER A 142 6.45 -24.78 -11.61
N ARG A 143 6.37 -24.11 -10.45
CA ARG A 143 7.40 -24.15 -9.39
C ARG A 143 7.14 -25.25 -8.36
N PHE A 144 5.90 -25.74 -8.31
CA PHE A 144 5.46 -26.78 -7.40
C PHE A 144 6.20 -28.10 -7.59
N SER A 145 6.72 -28.67 -6.50
CA SER A 145 7.47 -29.93 -6.49
C SER A 145 6.81 -30.99 -5.59
N PRO A 146 6.01 -31.90 -6.18
CA PRO A 146 5.42 -33.02 -5.45
C PRO A 146 6.43 -33.91 -4.71
N LEU A 147 7.63 -34.07 -5.25
CA LEU A 147 8.69 -34.87 -4.62
C LEU A 147 9.19 -34.21 -3.33
N ARG A 148 9.30 -32.88 -3.30
CA ARG A 148 9.66 -32.16 -2.08
C ARG A 148 8.57 -32.26 -1.02
N LEU A 149 7.32 -32.14 -1.45
CA LEU A 149 6.15 -32.30 -0.59
C LEU A 149 6.13 -33.69 0.07
N LEU A 150 6.34 -34.76 -0.71
CA LEU A 150 6.49 -36.14 -0.19
C LEU A 150 7.62 -36.26 0.84
N HIS A 151 8.79 -35.69 0.55
CA HIS A 151 9.93 -35.72 1.46
C HIS A 151 9.60 -35.07 2.81
N TYR A 152 8.90 -33.93 2.79
CA TYR A 152 8.50 -33.26 4.02
C TYR A 152 7.41 -34.00 4.77
N THR A 153 6.34 -34.45 4.09
CA THR A 153 5.25 -35.18 4.73
C THR A 153 5.77 -36.41 5.46
N THR A 154 6.70 -37.16 4.84
CA THR A 154 7.33 -38.33 5.46
C THR A 154 8.25 -37.95 6.63
N GLY A 155 9.00 -36.85 6.53
CA GLY A 155 9.82 -36.32 7.62
C GLY A 155 9.00 -35.89 8.83
N LEU A 156 7.85 -35.24 8.60
CA LEU A 156 6.94 -34.79 9.63
C LEU A 156 6.21 -35.97 10.30
N ALA A 157 5.74 -36.93 9.52
CA ALA A 157 5.18 -38.19 10.01
C ALA A 157 6.15 -38.92 10.96
N LEU A 158 7.44 -38.99 10.58
CA LEU A 158 8.48 -39.59 11.42
C LEU A 158 8.72 -38.80 12.72
N ALA A 159 8.79 -37.47 12.64
CA ALA A 159 9.05 -36.61 13.79
C ALA A 159 7.89 -36.64 14.80
N GLU A 160 6.66 -36.61 14.32
CA GLU A 160 5.45 -36.63 15.13
C GLU A 160 5.02 -38.04 15.54
N LYS A 161 5.64 -39.08 14.97
CA LYS A 161 5.29 -40.51 15.14
C LYS A 161 3.83 -40.78 14.78
N ILE A 162 3.40 -40.25 13.64
CA ILE A 162 2.04 -40.38 13.10
C ILE A 162 2.12 -40.93 11.69
N GLU A 163 1.27 -41.91 11.36
CA GLU A 163 1.19 -42.50 10.02
C GLU A 163 -0.01 -42.00 9.20
N ARG A 164 -0.91 -41.23 9.81
CA ARG A 164 -2.04 -40.59 9.15
C ARG A 164 -1.71 -39.15 8.79
N ALA A 165 -1.68 -38.86 7.49
CA ALA A 165 -1.50 -37.50 7.00
C ALA A 165 -2.37 -37.20 5.78
N ALA A 166 -2.87 -35.96 5.70
CA ALA A 166 -3.44 -35.40 4.47
C ALA A 166 -2.67 -34.15 4.08
N VAL A 167 -2.51 -33.99 2.77
CA VAL A 167 -1.82 -32.85 2.19
C VAL A 167 -2.77 -32.14 1.25
N VAL A 168 -2.94 -30.85 1.47
CA VAL A 168 -3.78 -29.94 0.68
C VAL A 168 -2.87 -28.91 0.03
N VAL A 169 -2.97 -28.79 -1.29
CA VAL A 169 -2.29 -27.76 -2.07
C VAL A 169 -3.34 -26.83 -2.67
N ILE A 170 -3.27 -25.55 -2.28
CA ILE A 170 -4.24 -24.51 -2.62
C ILE A 170 -3.68 -23.70 -3.79
N PHE A 171 -4.41 -23.65 -4.90
CA PHE A 171 -4.02 -22.95 -6.10
C PHE A 171 -4.88 -21.70 -6.32
N LEU A 172 -4.22 -20.55 -6.40
CA LEU A 172 -4.87 -19.25 -6.64
C LEU A 172 -5.09 -18.94 -8.13
N ARG A 173 -4.50 -19.76 -9.00
CA ARG A 173 -4.59 -19.62 -10.46
C ARG A 173 -4.99 -20.92 -11.12
N ARG A 174 -5.72 -20.81 -12.23
CA ARG A 174 -6.05 -21.98 -13.07
C ARG A 174 -4.78 -22.49 -13.76
N GLY A 175 -4.67 -23.81 -13.91
CA GLY A 175 -3.55 -24.41 -14.64
C GLY A 175 -3.66 -25.92 -14.76
N ARG A 176 -2.69 -26.53 -15.45
CA ARG A 176 -2.48 -27.97 -15.40
C ARG A 176 -1.77 -28.30 -14.09
N ILE A 177 -2.56 -28.73 -13.12
CA ILE A 177 -2.10 -29.07 -11.78
C ILE A 177 -2.02 -30.60 -11.70
N ARG A 178 -0.88 -31.09 -11.21
CA ARG A 178 -0.73 -32.51 -10.86
C ARG A 178 -1.34 -32.73 -9.49
N SER A 179 -2.11 -33.79 -9.32
CA SER A 179 -2.64 -34.25 -8.02
C SER A 179 -1.92 -35.50 -7.49
N GLU A 180 -0.93 -35.98 -8.24
CA GLU A 180 -0.14 -37.14 -7.86
C GLU A 180 1.31 -37.07 -8.37
N PHE A 181 2.14 -37.83 -7.69
CA PHE A 181 3.52 -38.11 -8.03
C PHE A 181 3.78 -39.61 -7.90
N CYS A 182 4.49 -40.17 -8.88
CA CYS A 182 4.82 -41.59 -8.91
C CYS A 182 6.33 -41.76 -9.04
N LEU A 183 6.94 -42.51 -8.11
CA LEU A 183 8.25 -43.14 -8.31
C LEU A 183 8.00 -44.56 -8.82
N GLN A 184 8.65 -44.93 -9.91
CA GLN A 184 8.48 -46.24 -10.53
C GLN A 184 9.83 -46.80 -10.97
N ALA A 185 9.97 -48.13 -10.92
CA ALA A 185 11.07 -48.86 -11.52
C ALA A 185 10.64 -49.45 -12.88
N ASP A 186 11.54 -50.13 -13.58
CA ASP A 186 11.20 -50.90 -14.78
C ASP A 186 10.38 -52.17 -14.45
N SER A 187 10.39 -52.60 -13.18
CA SER A 187 9.50 -53.62 -12.63
C SER A 187 8.16 -53.02 -12.16
N ASP A 188 7.20 -53.85 -11.76
CA ASP A 188 5.88 -53.41 -11.25
C ASP A 188 5.92 -52.66 -9.89
N TRP A 189 7.11 -52.32 -9.39
CA TRP A 189 7.26 -51.59 -8.12
C TRP A 189 6.96 -50.09 -8.31
N THR A 190 6.05 -49.56 -7.49
CA THR A 190 5.67 -48.13 -7.52
C THR A 190 5.44 -47.55 -6.12
N VAL A 191 5.77 -46.27 -5.95
CA VAL A 191 5.33 -45.42 -4.83
C VAL A 191 4.49 -44.30 -5.41
N ARG A 192 3.20 -44.29 -5.06
CA ARG A 192 2.27 -43.24 -5.47
C ARG A 192 1.98 -42.32 -4.30
N PHE A 193 2.33 -41.05 -4.46
CA PHE A 193 2.01 -39.98 -3.54
C PHE A 193 0.88 -39.14 -4.11
N ARG A 194 -0.28 -39.16 -3.47
CA ARG A 194 -1.45 -38.36 -3.85
C ARG A 194 -1.67 -37.28 -2.81
N PHE A 195 -2.07 -36.11 -3.25
CA PHE A 195 -2.41 -34.99 -2.40
C PHE A 195 -3.66 -34.31 -2.96
N ARG A 196 -4.39 -33.64 -2.09
CA ARG A 196 -5.59 -32.91 -2.47
C ARG A 196 -5.19 -31.60 -3.12
N THR A 197 -5.81 -31.31 -4.25
CA THR A 197 -5.62 -30.04 -4.97
C THR A 197 -6.91 -29.22 -4.87
N VAL A 198 -6.81 -28.00 -4.36
CA VAL A 198 -7.94 -27.07 -4.26
C VAL A 198 -7.69 -25.89 -5.18
N GLU A 199 -8.36 -25.88 -6.32
CA GLU A 199 -8.29 -24.79 -7.30
C GLU A 199 -9.38 -23.76 -7.00
N LEU A 200 -9.07 -22.74 -6.20
CA LEU A 200 -10.06 -21.72 -5.80
C LEU A 200 -10.79 -21.10 -7.01
N PRO A 201 -10.11 -20.74 -8.12
CA PRO A 201 -10.80 -20.17 -9.29
C PRO A 201 -11.74 -21.13 -10.04
N ARG A 202 -11.80 -22.42 -9.68
CA ARG A 202 -12.79 -23.38 -10.20
C ARG A 202 -14.04 -23.49 -9.34
N LEU A 203 -13.96 -23.09 -8.07
CA LEU A 203 -15.12 -22.96 -7.21
C LEU A 203 -15.94 -21.74 -7.66
N LYS A 204 -17.26 -21.75 -7.41
CA LYS A 204 -18.11 -20.59 -7.72
C LYS A 204 -18.34 -19.79 -6.43
N ALA A 205 -18.00 -18.51 -6.44
CA ALA A 205 -18.16 -17.65 -5.27
C ALA A 205 -19.62 -17.62 -4.75
N ALA A 206 -20.60 -17.71 -5.67
CA ALA A 206 -22.02 -17.72 -5.34
C ALA A 206 -22.44 -18.89 -4.43
N ASP A 207 -21.77 -20.05 -4.54
CA ASP A 207 -22.06 -21.23 -3.71
C ASP A 207 -21.70 -20.99 -2.24
N PHE A 208 -20.87 -19.98 -1.96
CA PHE A 208 -20.39 -19.62 -0.62
C PHE A 208 -20.99 -18.32 -0.09
N ALA A 209 -21.97 -17.74 -0.79
CA ALA A 209 -22.58 -16.47 -0.46
C ALA A 209 -23.41 -16.46 0.84
N ALA A 210 -23.73 -17.62 1.41
CA ALA A 210 -24.37 -17.77 2.72
C ALA A 210 -23.78 -18.95 3.51
N HIS A 211 -22.52 -19.32 3.23
CA HIS A 211 -21.90 -20.50 3.85
C HIS A 211 -21.58 -20.23 5.33
N PRO A 212 -21.84 -21.16 6.26
CA PRO A 212 -21.61 -20.96 7.71
C PRO A 212 -20.12 -21.01 8.12
N ASN A 213 -19.20 -21.01 7.18
CA ASN A 213 -17.76 -21.20 7.43
C ASN A 213 -17.05 -19.92 7.02
N VAL A 214 -16.45 -19.21 7.98
CA VAL A 214 -15.82 -17.90 7.74
C VAL A 214 -14.68 -17.98 6.72
N VAL A 215 -13.90 -19.07 6.72
CA VAL A 215 -12.83 -19.29 5.72
C VAL A 215 -13.42 -19.39 4.32
N ALA A 216 -14.53 -20.11 4.15
CA ALA A 216 -15.21 -20.21 2.86
C ALA A 216 -15.77 -18.85 2.38
N ARG A 217 -16.26 -18.02 3.32
CA ARG A 217 -16.77 -16.66 3.04
C ARG A 217 -15.63 -15.73 2.58
N ILE A 218 -14.54 -15.69 3.35
CA ILE A 218 -13.36 -14.88 3.03
C ILE A 218 -12.76 -15.32 1.70
N LEU A 219 -12.56 -16.62 1.47
CA LEU A 219 -11.93 -17.13 0.25
C LEU A 219 -12.78 -17.01 -1.01
N SER A 220 -14.07 -16.66 -0.90
CA SER A 220 -14.96 -16.48 -2.05
C SER A 220 -14.44 -15.44 -3.05
N VAL A 221 -13.66 -14.46 -2.59
CA VAL A 221 -13.02 -13.44 -3.46
C VAL A 221 -11.94 -14.02 -4.37
N CYS A 222 -11.39 -15.19 -4.02
CA CYS A 222 -10.41 -15.93 -4.82
C CYS A 222 -11.07 -16.96 -5.76
N MET A 223 -12.41 -17.03 -5.78
CA MET A 223 -13.16 -18.01 -6.56
C MET A 223 -13.66 -17.45 -7.90
N GLY A 224 -14.29 -18.30 -8.71
CA GLY A 224 -14.89 -17.89 -9.98
C GLY A 224 -16.19 -17.11 -9.79
N TYR A 225 -16.27 -15.92 -10.40
CA TYR A 225 -17.47 -15.11 -10.54
C TYR A 225 -17.42 -14.31 -11.85
N PRO A 226 -18.58 -13.83 -12.37
CA PRO A 226 -18.59 -12.94 -13.53
C PRO A 226 -17.84 -11.64 -13.27
N SER A 227 -17.08 -11.15 -14.25
CA SER A 227 -16.23 -9.96 -14.08
C SER A 227 -16.97 -8.63 -14.18
N ASP A 228 -18.31 -8.64 -14.27
CA ASP A 228 -19.08 -7.40 -14.31
C ASP A 228 -19.06 -6.67 -12.95
N PRO A 229 -19.16 -5.33 -12.93
CA PRO A 229 -19.07 -4.53 -11.70
C PRO A 229 -20.04 -4.97 -10.59
N LEU A 230 -21.27 -5.34 -10.95
CA LEU A 230 -22.29 -5.73 -9.98
C LEU A 230 -21.94 -7.07 -9.32
N SER A 231 -21.49 -8.05 -10.10
CA SER A 231 -21.02 -9.34 -9.57
C SER A 231 -19.80 -9.19 -8.66
N ARG A 232 -18.83 -8.34 -9.05
CA ARG A 232 -17.66 -8.03 -8.23
C ARG A 232 -18.05 -7.40 -6.89
N VAL A 233 -18.92 -6.40 -6.92
CA VAL A 233 -19.46 -5.76 -5.70
C VAL A 233 -20.20 -6.75 -4.81
N ARG A 234 -21.03 -7.64 -5.38
CA ARG A 234 -21.74 -8.67 -4.60
C ARG A 234 -20.78 -9.64 -3.93
N VAL A 235 -19.76 -10.13 -4.64
CA VAL A 235 -18.78 -11.06 -4.06
C VAL A 235 -18.01 -10.39 -2.92
N TYR A 236 -17.56 -9.15 -3.13
CA TYR A 236 -16.92 -8.36 -2.07
C TYR A 236 -17.82 -8.20 -0.85
N ALA A 237 -19.06 -7.75 -1.05
CA ALA A 237 -20.03 -7.54 0.02
C ALA A 237 -20.37 -8.85 0.76
N HIS A 238 -20.54 -9.96 0.04
CA HIS A 238 -20.80 -11.25 0.66
C HIS A 238 -19.62 -11.73 1.51
N ALA A 239 -18.37 -11.51 1.06
CA ALA A 239 -17.19 -11.86 1.83
C ALA A 239 -17.07 -11.02 3.11
N VAL A 240 -17.20 -9.69 2.99
CA VAL A 240 -17.15 -8.77 4.15
C VAL A 240 -18.28 -9.06 5.13
N ASN A 241 -19.53 -9.19 4.65
CA ASN A 241 -20.65 -9.52 5.53
C ASN A 241 -20.48 -10.87 6.21
N GLY A 242 -20.00 -11.88 5.48
CA GLY A 242 -19.71 -13.19 6.07
C GLY A 242 -18.64 -13.14 7.15
N LEU A 243 -17.63 -12.29 6.98
CA LEU A 243 -16.62 -12.04 8.01
C LEU A 243 -17.24 -11.37 9.24
N LEU A 244 -17.99 -10.28 9.06
CA LEU A 244 -18.61 -9.53 10.16
C LEU A 244 -19.65 -10.35 10.92
N GLU A 245 -20.37 -11.24 10.24
CA GLU A 245 -21.39 -12.11 10.84
C GLU A 245 -20.77 -13.24 11.67
N LEU A 246 -19.64 -13.80 11.22
CA LEU A 246 -19.08 -15.03 11.77
C LEU A 246 -17.86 -14.81 12.68
N GLU A 247 -17.16 -13.69 12.57
CA GLU A 247 -16.02 -13.34 13.43
C GLU A 247 -16.40 -12.23 14.42
N PRO A 248 -16.46 -12.49 15.73
CA PRO A 248 -16.74 -11.47 16.73
C PRO A 248 -15.55 -10.56 17.09
N ASP A 249 -14.31 -10.97 16.81
CA ASP A 249 -13.09 -10.23 17.17
C ASP A 249 -12.80 -9.10 16.15
N PRO A 250 -12.88 -7.82 16.56
CA PRO A 250 -12.64 -6.69 15.67
C PRO A 250 -11.23 -6.67 15.07
N GLU A 251 -10.21 -7.15 15.79
CA GLU A 251 -8.84 -7.17 15.25
C GLU A 251 -8.72 -8.17 14.09
N LYS A 252 -9.35 -9.34 14.22
CA LYS A 252 -9.41 -10.33 13.15
C LYS A 252 -10.27 -9.86 11.99
N GLN A 253 -11.40 -9.20 12.25
CA GLN A 253 -12.21 -8.57 11.21
C GLN A 253 -11.34 -7.61 10.37
N ASN A 254 -10.55 -6.75 11.00
CA ASN A 254 -9.66 -5.82 10.30
C ASN A 254 -8.61 -6.53 9.46
N LEU A 255 -7.98 -7.55 10.04
CA LEU A 255 -6.95 -8.33 9.38
C LEU A 255 -7.50 -9.02 8.11
N PHE A 256 -8.67 -9.66 8.22
CA PHE A 256 -9.26 -10.43 7.12
C PHE A 256 -10.06 -9.58 6.15
N GLU A 257 -10.49 -8.38 6.53
CA GLU A 257 -10.93 -7.37 5.58
C GLU A 257 -9.75 -6.92 4.69
N GLY A 258 -8.57 -6.70 5.30
CA GLY A 258 -7.33 -6.47 4.56
C GLY A 258 -6.97 -7.61 3.60
N PHE A 259 -7.21 -8.86 4.00
CA PHE A 259 -7.11 -10.02 3.13
C PHE A 259 -8.06 -9.88 1.93
N ILE A 260 -9.35 -9.65 2.18
CA ILE A 260 -10.38 -9.53 1.12
C ILE A 260 -9.99 -8.45 0.11
N ALA A 261 -9.62 -7.26 0.59
CA ALA A 261 -9.22 -6.13 -0.25
C ALA A 261 -7.94 -6.39 -1.06
N SER A 262 -7.05 -7.27 -0.57
CA SER A 262 -5.83 -7.65 -1.28
C SER A 262 -6.09 -8.55 -2.50
N TYR A 263 -7.20 -9.30 -2.50
CA TYR A 263 -7.56 -10.22 -3.59
C TYR A 263 -8.68 -9.70 -4.51
N LEU A 264 -9.58 -8.87 -3.98
CA LEU A 264 -10.64 -8.22 -4.74
C LEU A 264 -10.69 -6.73 -4.41
N HIS A 265 -9.95 -5.95 -5.18
CA HIS A 265 -9.99 -4.50 -5.11
C HIS A 265 -11.20 -3.97 -5.89
N LEU A 266 -12.03 -3.14 -5.26
CA LEU A 266 -13.11 -2.40 -5.91
C LEU A 266 -12.63 -1.02 -6.34
N GLY A 267 -12.85 -0.65 -7.61
CA GLY A 267 -12.58 0.71 -8.09
C GLY A 267 -13.61 1.72 -7.56
N ASP A 268 -13.40 3.02 -7.81
CA ASP A 268 -14.24 4.10 -7.26
C ASP A 268 -15.74 3.95 -7.58
N ASP A 269 -16.08 3.56 -8.81
CA ASP A 269 -17.47 3.34 -9.24
C ASP A 269 -18.08 2.11 -8.55
N GLU A 270 -17.31 1.03 -8.44
CA GLU A 270 -17.71 -0.20 -7.78
C GLU A 270 -17.90 0.03 -6.27
N PHE A 271 -17.02 0.82 -5.65
CA PHE A 271 -17.11 1.17 -4.24
C PHE A 271 -18.31 2.08 -3.96
N ARG A 272 -18.62 3.02 -4.86
CA ARG A 272 -19.86 3.81 -4.79
C ARG A 272 -21.10 2.91 -4.91
N LEU A 273 -21.09 1.95 -5.83
CA LEU A 273 -22.17 0.98 -5.98
C LEU A 273 -22.33 0.11 -4.73
N TYR A 274 -21.21 -0.36 -4.16
CA TYR A 274 -21.17 -1.09 -2.89
C TYR A 274 -21.84 -0.29 -1.78
N GLN A 275 -21.46 0.98 -1.58
CA GLN A 275 -22.06 1.85 -0.56
C GLN A 275 -23.57 2.08 -0.75
N GLN A 276 -24.06 2.09 -1.99
CA GLN A 276 -25.48 2.25 -2.30
C GLN A 276 -26.28 0.99 -2.01
N LEU A 277 -25.75 -0.17 -2.39
CA LEU A 277 -26.44 -1.46 -2.24
C LEU A 277 -26.36 -2.01 -0.81
N TYR A 278 -25.31 -1.64 -0.08
CA TYR A 278 -24.99 -2.19 1.23
C TYR A 278 -24.75 -1.10 2.30
N PRO A 279 -25.79 -0.30 2.64
CA PRO A 279 -25.65 0.87 3.51
C PRO A 279 -25.40 0.53 4.99
N SER A 280 -25.76 -0.66 5.47
CA SER A 280 -25.46 -1.12 6.83
C SER A 280 -23.97 -1.31 7.08
N GLU A 281 -23.22 -1.77 6.07
CA GLU A 281 -21.77 -1.98 6.12
C GLU A 281 -20.99 -0.65 6.22
N LYS A 282 -21.55 0.44 5.67
CA LYS A 282 -21.02 1.80 5.81
C LYS A 282 -20.84 2.21 7.28
N THR A 283 -21.74 1.79 8.16
CA THR A 283 -21.69 2.12 9.60
C THR A 283 -20.56 1.38 10.31
N HIS A 284 -20.30 0.13 9.93
CA HIS A 284 -19.19 -0.65 10.46
C HIS A 284 -17.84 -0.09 10.00
N MET A 285 -17.71 0.16 8.69
CA MET A 285 -16.53 0.80 8.09
C MET A 285 -16.25 2.20 8.68
N ALA A 286 -17.29 3.00 8.91
CA ALA A 286 -17.15 4.32 9.53
C ALA A 286 -16.72 4.22 11.01
N GLY A 287 -17.30 3.28 11.77
CA GLY A 287 -16.88 3.01 13.16
C GLY A 287 -15.45 2.52 13.26
N LEU A 288 -15.00 1.74 12.28
CA LEU A 288 -13.63 1.22 12.21
C LEU A 288 -12.61 2.29 11.80
N VAL A 289 -12.94 3.12 10.81
CA VAL A 289 -12.11 4.28 10.45
C VAL A 289 -12.00 5.24 11.64
N GLU A 290 -13.07 5.44 12.40
CA GLU A 290 -13.01 6.27 13.61
C GLU A 290 -12.14 5.61 14.70
N HIS A 291 -12.25 4.30 14.91
CA HIS A 291 -11.42 3.57 15.88
C HIS A 291 -9.93 3.53 15.49
N LEU A 292 -9.61 3.29 14.22
CA LEU A 292 -8.25 3.35 13.69
C LEU A 292 -7.70 4.78 13.74
N ARG A 293 -8.52 5.79 13.39
CA ARG A 293 -8.15 7.20 13.49
C ARG A 293 -7.84 7.56 14.93
N GLU A 294 -8.67 7.17 15.88
CA GLU A 294 -8.45 7.39 17.32
C GLU A 294 -7.20 6.67 17.84
N ASN A 295 -6.94 5.43 17.44
CA ASN A 295 -5.75 4.69 17.88
C ASN A 295 -4.47 5.26 17.26
N LEU A 296 -4.50 5.58 15.97
CA LEU A 296 -3.38 6.24 15.26
C LEU A 296 -3.07 7.61 15.87
N THR A 297 -4.07 8.45 16.19
CA THR A 297 -3.80 9.72 16.89
C THR A 297 -3.32 9.51 18.31
N LYS A 298 -3.91 8.59 19.08
CA LYS A 298 -3.52 8.35 20.48
C LYS A 298 -2.09 7.80 20.61
N GLU A 299 -1.59 7.02 19.65
CA GLU A 299 -0.25 6.42 19.71
C GLU A 299 0.84 7.20 18.95
N LEU A 300 0.58 7.65 17.72
CA LEU A 300 1.59 8.35 16.92
C LEU A 300 1.79 9.80 17.37
N GLU A 301 0.74 10.50 17.79
CA GLU A 301 0.83 11.91 18.18
C GLU A 301 1.76 12.14 19.38
N PRO A 302 1.70 11.36 20.49
CA PRO A 302 2.66 11.50 21.57
C PRO A 302 4.07 11.10 21.15
N MET A 303 4.25 10.06 20.33
CA MET A 303 5.58 9.62 19.88
C MET A 303 6.25 10.67 18.97
N LEU A 304 5.51 11.25 18.04
CA LEU A 304 6.00 12.32 17.16
C LEU A 304 6.36 13.58 17.96
N ARG A 305 5.50 13.97 18.93
CA ARG A 305 5.72 15.15 19.78
C ARG A 305 6.82 14.97 20.81
N GLN A 306 6.96 13.79 21.41
CA GLN A 306 7.88 13.56 22.52
C GLN A 306 9.26 13.07 22.06
N GLN A 307 9.37 12.39 20.92
CA GLN A 307 10.64 11.79 20.50
C GLN A 307 11.22 12.46 19.26
N LEU A 308 10.44 12.60 18.19
CA LEU A 308 10.92 13.07 16.89
C LEU A 308 11.18 14.58 16.84
N ILE A 309 10.21 15.39 17.27
CA ILE A 309 10.34 16.87 17.23
C ILE A 309 11.48 17.38 18.12
N PRO A 310 11.67 16.89 19.37
CA PRO A 310 12.79 17.31 20.19
C PRO A 310 14.14 16.86 19.62
N GLY A 311 14.21 15.63 19.09
CA GLY A 311 15.41 15.08 18.45
C GLY A 311 15.88 15.95 17.28
N LEU A 312 14.99 16.25 16.32
CA LEU A 312 15.32 17.10 15.17
C LEU A 312 15.67 18.54 15.57
N LYS A 313 14.99 19.12 16.57
CA LYS A 313 15.35 20.44 17.10
C LYS A 313 16.73 20.47 17.73
N GLN A 314 17.13 19.38 18.38
CA GLN A 314 18.42 19.26 19.03
C GLN A 314 19.53 19.06 17.98
N GLU A 315 19.32 18.19 17.01
CA GLU A 315 20.24 17.94 15.88
C GLU A 315 20.50 19.22 15.07
N LEU A 316 19.44 19.94 14.70
CA LEU A 316 19.55 21.23 14.00
C LEU A 316 20.30 22.29 14.82
N ARG A 317 20.14 22.30 16.15
CA ARG A 317 20.87 23.22 17.04
C ARG A 317 22.33 22.84 17.22
N GLN A 318 22.64 21.56 17.30
CA GLN A 318 23.98 21.08 17.62
C GLN A 318 24.89 20.98 16.40
N GLU A 319 24.35 20.68 15.22
CA GLU A 319 25.17 20.51 14.02
C GLU A 319 25.16 21.76 13.13
N LEU A 320 23.98 22.23 12.75
CA LEU A 320 23.86 23.30 11.75
C LEU A 320 24.25 24.68 12.31
N ARG A 321 23.89 24.96 13.57
CA ARG A 321 24.11 26.28 14.17
C ARG A 321 25.59 26.63 14.39
N PRO A 322 26.45 25.73 14.94
CA PRO A 322 27.87 26.00 15.04
C PRO A 322 28.56 26.00 13.68
N ALA A 323 28.16 25.14 12.73
CA ALA A 323 28.69 25.15 11.37
C ALA A 323 28.46 26.51 10.68
N LEU A 324 27.22 27.02 10.73
CA LEU A 324 26.88 28.33 10.17
C LEU A 324 27.63 29.48 10.86
N MET A 325 27.84 29.40 12.19
CA MET A 325 28.59 30.42 12.92
C MET A 325 30.10 30.38 12.64
N GLN A 326 30.68 29.21 12.40
CA GLN A 326 32.11 29.08 12.14
C GLN A 326 32.48 29.44 10.70
N GLU A 327 31.63 29.16 9.72
CA GLU A 327 31.96 29.41 8.31
C GLU A 327 31.48 30.78 7.83
N LEU A 328 30.21 31.12 8.10
CA LEU A 328 29.59 32.30 7.49
C LEU A 328 30.01 33.61 8.17
N ARG A 329 30.21 33.59 9.49
CA ARG A 329 30.53 34.79 10.28
C ARG A 329 31.91 35.39 9.97
N PRO A 330 33.02 34.60 9.93
CA PRO A 330 34.32 35.16 9.56
C PRO A 330 34.36 35.59 8.09
N ALA A 331 33.72 34.86 7.18
CA ALA A 331 33.64 35.22 5.77
C ALA A 331 32.93 36.58 5.58
N LEU A 332 31.75 36.75 6.19
CA LEU A 332 30.99 38.00 6.13
C LEU A 332 31.73 39.18 6.79
N MET A 333 32.44 38.94 7.90
CA MET A 333 33.28 39.97 8.53
C MET A 333 34.50 40.34 7.69
N GLN A 334 35.08 39.40 6.94
CA GLN A 334 36.23 39.71 6.07
C GLN A 334 35.82 40.60 4.89
N GLU A 335 34.65 40.36 4.30
CA GLU A 335 34.14 41.17 3.19
C GLU A 335 33.59 42.54 3.62
N LEU A 336 32.78 42.58 4.67
CA LEU A 336 32.06 43.82 5.03
C LEU A 336 32.89 44.80 5.86
N ARG A 337 33.88 44.34 6.61
CA ARG A 337 34.69 45.21 7.48
C ARG A 337 35.46 46.32 6.75
N PRO A 338 36.17 46.06 5.63
CA PRO A 338 36.86 47.13 4.92
C PRO A 338 35.89 48.16 4.34
N ALA A 339 34.73 47.72 3.83
CA ALA A 339 33.69 48.60 3.29
C ALA A 339 33.09 49.49 4.39
N LEU A 340 32.68 48.91 5.53
CA LEU A 340 32.14 49.66 6.65
C LEU A 340 33.15 50.63 7.29
N MET A 341 34.43 50.25 7.34
CA MET A 341 35.48 51.14 7.84
C MET A 341 35.73 52.33 6.90
N GLN A 342 35.72 52.11 5.58
CA GLN A 342 35.83 53.20 4.61
C GLN A 342 34.61 54.13 4.66
N GLU A 343 33.40 53.56 4.69
CA GLU A 343 32.16 54.34 4.73
C GLU A 343 32.05 55.15 6.03
N GLY A 344 32.39 54.55 7.18
CA GLY A 344 32.43 55.25 8.47
C GLY A 344 33.49 56.37 8.51
N ALA A 345 34.65 56.17 7.89
CA ALA A 345 35.67 57.21 7.78
C ALA A 345 35.21 58.39 6.90
N GLN A 346 34.56 58.10 5.76
CA GLN A 346 34.01 59.13 4.87
C GLN A 346 32.88 59.92 5.54
N GLN A 347 31.94 59.23 6.18
CA GLN A 347 30.85 59.87 6.95
C GLN A 347 31.40 60.74 8.09
N GLY A 348 32.47 60.31 8.76
CA GLY A 348 33.14 61.10 9.80
C GLY A 348 33.74 62.40 9.26
N VAL A 349 34.43 62.35 8.12
CA VAL A 349 34.99 63.55 7.45
C VAL A 349 33.87 64.47 6.97
N ALA A 350 32.81 63.93 6.38
CA ALA A 350 31.66 64.70 5.91
C ALA A 350 30.98 65.47 7.06
N ARG A 351 30.77 64.79 8.20
CA ARG A 351 30.17 65.41 9.39
C ARG A 351 31.05 66.51 9.96
N MET A 352 32.35 66.26 10.09
CA MET A 352 33.29 67.27 10.58
C MET A 352 33.35 68.49 9.65
N LEU A 353 33.31 68.26 8.34
CA LEU A 353 33.27 69.35 7.36
C LEU A 353 31.95 70.14 7.44
N ALA A 354 30.82 69.47 7.64
CA ALA A 354 29.52 70.12 7.85
C ALA A 354 29.54 71.03 9.08
N ASP A 355 30.08 70.54 10.20
CA ASP A 355 30.20 71.32 11.44
C ASP A 355 31.07 72.57 11.24
N MET A 356 32.22 72.44 10.55
CA MET A 356 33.10 73.58 10.27
C MET A 356 32.48 74.59 9.29
N LEU A 357 31.73 74.12 8.30
CA LEU A 357 31.00 75.00 7.37
C LEU A 357 29.88 75.75 8.08
N ALA A 358 29.15 75.07 8.98
CA ALA A 358 28.10 75.67 9.78
C ALA A 358 28.64 76.74 10.74
N GLU A 359 29.79 76.48 11.37
CA GLU A 359 30.46 77.43 12.26
C GLU A 359 30.94 78.68 11.51
N ARG A 360 31.44 78.53 10.28
CA ARG A 360 32.02 79.63 9.51
C ARG A 360 30.99 80.45 8.73
N PHE A 361 29.94 79.81 8.22
CA PHE A 361 29.00 80.43 7.28
C PHE A 361 27.54 80.44 7.77
N GLY A 362 27.27 79.89 8.97
CA GLY A 362 25.92 79.77 9.52
C GLY A 362 25.24 78.44 9.15
N PRO A 363 24.00 78.21 9.63
CA PRO A 363 23.33 76.92 9.51
C PRO A 363 23.21 76.47 8.05
N LEU A 364 23.63 75.23 7.78
CA LEU A 364 23.53 74.60 6.47
C LEU A 364 22.09 74.18 6.20
N ASP A 365 21.65 74.32 4.95
CA ASP A 365 20.36 73.79 4.50
C ASP A 365 20.40 72.28 4.27
N ASP A 366 19.20 71.69 4.14
CA ASP A 366 19.04 70.25 3.96
C ASP A 366 19.69 69.74 2.67
N GLU A 367 19.75 70.58 1.64
CA GLU A 367 20.36 70.24 0.35
C GLU A 367 21.89 70.13 0.47
N THR A 368 22.54 71.10 1.10
CA THR A 368 23.99 71.07 1.35
C THR A 368 24.37 69.93 2.28
N SER A 369 23.55 69.66 3.31
CA SER A 369 23.77 68.57 4.25
C SER A 369 23.69 67.20 3.57
N LYS A 370 22.73 67.00 2.66
CA LYS A 370 22.64 65.77 1.84
C LYS A 370 23.80 65.64 0.86
N ARG A 371 24.24 66.76 0.27
CA ARG A 371 25.39 66.78 -0.65
C ARG A 371 26.69 66.37 0.05
N LEU A 372 26.91 66.80 1.29
CA LEU A 372 28.06 66.40 2.09
C LEU A 372 28.01 64.91 2.49
N ALA A 373 26.84 64.39 2.85
CA ALA A 373 26.67 63.00 3.27
C ALA A 373 26.90 61.98 2.14
N GLY A 374 26.67 62.36 0.89
CA GLY A 374 26.89 61.51 -0.29
C GLY A 374 28.17 61.80 -1.08
N ALA A 375 29.02 62.71 -0.60
CA ALA A 375 30.21 63.14 -1.32
C ALA A 375 31.34 62.10 -1.23
N SER A 376 32.10 61.98 -2.33
CA SER A 376 33.28 61.13 -2.39
C SER A 376 34.42 61.67 -1.49
N GLN A 377 35.36 60.81 -1.14
CA GLN A 377 36.52 61.19 -0.32
C GLN A 377 37.36 62.32 -0.97
N GLU A 378 37.43 62.36 -2.29
CA GLU A 378 38.15 63.40 -3.03
C GLU A 378 37.45 64.76 -2.97
N GLU A 379 36.12 64.79 -3.12
CA GLU A 379 35.30 65.99 -2.98
C GLU A 379 35.38 66.55 -1.56
N LEU A 380 35.23 65.69 -0.53
CA LEU A 380 35.34 66.09 0.87
C LEU A 380 36.72 66.67 1.19
N ARG A 381 37.79 66.08 0.64
CA ARG A 381 39.15 66.60 0.80
C ARG A 381 39.32 67.96 0.11
N HIS A 382 38.81 68.09 -1.11
CA HIS A 382 38.87 69.33 -1.88
C HIS A 382 38.15 70.47 -1.15
N TRP A 383 36.92 70.25 -0.69
CA TRP A 383 36.14 71.23 0.05
C TRP A 383 36.76 71.58 1.40
N SER A 384 37.36 70.61 2.10
CA SER A 384 38.09 70.87 3.36
C SER A 384 39.26 71.83 3.17
N LEU A 385 39.96 71.75 2.02
CA LEU A 385 41.06 72.67 1.69
C LEU A 385 40.52 74.05 1.27
N ARG A 386 39.44 74.09 0.49
CA ARG A 386 38.81 75.35 0.05
C ARG A 386 38.13 76.10 1.20
N LEU A 387 37.64 75.40 2.21
CA LEU A 387 37.12 75.99 3.43
C LEU A 387 38.12 76.95 4.10
N LEU A 388 39.43 76.79 3.91
CA LEU A 388 40.42 77.69 4.53
C LEU A 388 40.54 79.05 3.83
N THR A 389 40.06 79.17 2.58
CA THR A 389 40.31 80.35 1.72
C THR A 389 39.06 80.98 1.12
N ALA A 390 37.98 80.20 0.96
CA ALA A 390 36.72 80.66 0.39
C ALA A 390 36.05 81.75 1.24
N GLN A 391 35.32 82.68 0.64
CA GLN A 391 34.57 83.73 1.35
C GLN A 391 33.07 83.43 1.46
N SER A 392 32.59 82.38 0.79
CA SER A 392 31.20 81.91 0.85
C SER A 392 31.10 80.38 0.68
N LEU A 393 29.94 79.81 1.05
CA LEU A 393 29.63 78.38 0.84
C LEU A 393 29.71 78.00 -0.66
N GLU A 394 29.24 78.88 -1.55
CA GLU A 394 29.27 78.64 -3.00
C GLU A 394 30.71 78.51 -3.52
N GLU A 395 31.63 79.31 -2.99
CA GLU A 395 33.06 79.21 -3.34
C GLU A 395 33.72 77.95 -2.80
N VAL A 396 33.25 77.38 -1.68
CA VAL A 396 33.74 76.09 -1.17
C VAL A 396 33.35 74.95 -2.13
N PHE A 397 32.09 74.95 -2.58
CA PHE A 397 31.53 73.87 -3.39
C PHE A 397 31.75 74.00 -4.90
N ARG A 398 32.38 75.09 -5.36
CA ARG A 398 32.72 75.28 -6.77
C ARG A 398 33.78 74.24 -7.17
N LEU A 399 33.40 73.29 -8.01
CA LEU A 399 34.36 72.44 -8.71
C LEU A 399 34.99 73.31 -9.81
N GLN A 400 36.32 73.29 -9.95
CA GLN A 400 36.96 73.94 -11.10
C GLN A 400 36.59 73.24 -12.40
#